data_AF-A0A1F3VG62-F1
#
_entry.id   AF-A0A1F3VG62-F1
#
_cell.length_a   1.000
_cell.length_b   1.000
_cell.length_c   1.000
_cell.angle_alpha   90.00
_cell.angle_beta   90.00
_cell.angle_gamma   90.00
#
_symmetry.space_group_name_H-M   'P 1'
#
loop_
_entity.id
_entity.type
_entity.pdbx_description
1 polymer ?
#
loop_
_entity_poly.entity_id
_entity_poly.type
_entity_poly.pdbx_seq_one_letter_code
_entity_poly.pdbx_strand_id
1 'polypeptide(L)'
;MRYPDKNQIADILNAISEDDFAEVLPADASNVDKVKYQLCKKIVIYLQDHKLTQAELARRLGIDRSRINWIVKYKTEHFTIDRLYELLGQLDKDAELKVS
;
A
#
# COMPACT_ATOMS: atom_id res chain seq x y z
N MET A 1 -5.66 -19.56 -18.59
CA MET A 1 -5.87 -19.75 -17.14
C MET A 1 -7.26 -20.35 -16.96
N ARG A 2 -7.39 -21.50 -16.28
CA ARG A 2 -8.70 -22.14 -16.02
C ARG A 2 -9.33 -21.41 -14.83
N TYR A 3 -10.58 -21.00 -14.93
CA TYR A 3 -11.27 -20.35 -13.82
C TYR A 3 -11.43 -21.34 -12.67
N PRO A 4 -11.10 -20.97 -11.42
CA PRO A 4 -11.20 -21.87 -10.27
C PRO A 4 -12.67 -22.27 -10.02
N ASP A 5 -12.88 -23.50 -9.57
CA ASP A 5 -14.22 -23.98 -9.23
C ASP A 5 -14.68 -23.42 -7.86
N LYS A 6 -15.98 -23.55 -7.57
CA LYS A 6 -16.58 -22.97 -6.35
C LYS A 6 -15.92 -23.45 -5.06
N ASN A 7 -15.45 -24.70 -5.00
CA ASN A 7 -14.82 -25.23 -3.80
C ASN A 7 -13.43 -24.63 -3.62
N GLN A 8 -12.65 -24.51 -4.70
CA GLN A 8 -11.36 -23.81 -4.68
C GLN A 8 -11.50 -22.36 -4.24
N ILE A 9 -12.55 -21.66 -4.70
CA ILE A 9 -12.84 -20.29 -4.25
C ILE A 9 -13.16 -20.28 -2.75
N ALA A 10 -13.96 -21.21 -2.25
CA ALA A 10 -14.32 -21.30 -0.83
C ALA A 10 -13.09 -21.60 0.05
N ASP A 11 -12.22 -22.52 -0.37
CA ASP A 11 -10.97 -22.83 0.34
C ASP A 11 -10.04 -21.61 0.41
N ILE A 12 -9.90 -20.86 -0.69
CA ILE A 12 -9.13 -19.62 -0.71
C ILE A 12 -9.75 -18.59 0.25
N LEU A 13 -11.07 -18.39 0.20
CA LEU A 13 -11.75 -17.44 1.09
C LEU A 13 -11.62 -17.82 2.57
N ASN A 14 -11.67 -19.10 2.91
CA ASN A 14 -11.48 -19.60 4.27
C ASN A 14 -10.03 -19.47 4.76
N ALA A 15 -9.06 -19.49 3.85
CA ALA A 15 -7.64 -19.35 4.16
C ALA A 15 -7.19 -17.89 4.30
N ILE A 16 -7.99 -16.92 3.84
CA ILE A 16 -7.69 -15.49 3.94
C ILE A 16 -8.23 -14.96 5.28
N SER A 17 -7.37 -14.31 6.06
CA SER A 17 -7.76 -13.65 7.30
C SER A 17 -8.11 -12.18 7.08
N GLU A 18 -8.81 -11.55 8.03
CA GLU A 18 -9.07 -10.10 7.97
C GLU A 18 -7.79 -9.27 7.87
N ASP A 19 -6.69 -9.78 8.41
CA ASP A 19 -5.39 -9.13 8.37
C ASP A 19 -4.83 -9.10 6.94
N ASP A 20 -5.23 -10.01 6.04
CA ASP A 20 -4.73 -10.06 4.67
C ASP A 20 -5.35 -9.00 3.74
N PHE A 21 -6.43 -8.34 4.17
CA PHE A 21 -7.11 -7.34 3.35
C PHE A 21 -6.38 -5.99 3.36
N ALA A 22 -6.35 -5.36 2.18
CA ALA A 22 -6.04 -3.95 2.06
C ALA A 22 -7.25 -3.11 2.45
N GLU A 23 -7.02 -2.02 3.18
CA GLU A 23 -8.06 -1.06 3.51
C GLU A 23 -8.51 -0.31 2.25
N VAL A 24 -9.82 -0.13 2.13
CA VAL A 24 -10.44 0.57 1.02
C VAL A 24 -10.90 1.93 1.53
N LEU A 25 -10.66 2.97 0.74
CA LEU A 25 -11.21 4.31 1.01
C LEU A 25 -12.74 4.24 1.08
N PRO A 26 -13.37 4.77 2.13
CA PRO A 26 -14.83 4.91 2.16
C PRO A 26 -15.29 5.93 1.11
N ALA A 27 -16.53 5.81 0.66
CA ALA A 27 -17.07 6.64 -0.42
C ALA A 27 -17.07 8.14 -0.08
N ASP A 28 -17.23 8.47 1.19
CA ASP A 28 -17.24 9.82 1.78
C ASP A 28 -15.88 10.25 2.32
N ALA A 29 -14.79 9.55 1.96
CA ALA A 29 -13.46 9.87 2.44
C ALA A 29 -13.05 11.32 2.22
N SER A 30 -12.40 11.89 3.24
CA SER A 30 -11.88 13.25 3.19
C SER A 30 -10.81 13.40 2.11
N ASN A 31 -10.58 14.63 1.65
CA ASN A 31 -9.50 14.91 0.70
C ASN A 31 -8.12 14.53 1.28
N VAL A 32 -7.95 14.65 2.60
CA VAL A 32 -6.72 14.26 3.29
C VAL A 32 -6.48 12.75 3.17
N ASP A 33 -7.51 11.94 3.44
CA ASP A 33 -7.39 10.48 3.36
C ASP A 33 -7.16 10.02 1.92
N LYS A 34 -7.83 10.67 0.95
CA LYS A 34 -7.58 10.44 -0.48
C LYS A 34 -6.12 10.70 -0.85
N VAL A 35 -5.53 11.80 -0.37
CA VAL A 35 -4.12 12.13 -0.64
C VAL A 35 -3.18 11.09 -0.01
N LYS A 36 -3.39 10.73 1.26
CA LYS A 36 -2.59 9.68 1.91
C LYS A 36 -2.68 8.36 1.16
N TYR A 37 -3.87 7.98 0.73
CA TYR A 37 -4.08 6.76 -0.03
C TYR A 37 -3.33 6.78 -1.38
N GLN A 38 -3.38 7.90 -2.10
CA GLN A 38 -2.62 8.07 -3.34
C GLN A 38 -1.11 7.98 -3.11
N LEU A 39 -0.61 8.53 -2.00
CA LEU A 39 0.80 8.41 -1.63
C LEU A 39 1.19 6.96 -1.34
N CYS A 40 0.38 6.23 -0.55
CA CYS A 40 0.59 4.79 -0.34
C CYS A 40 0.58 4.02 -1.67
N LYS A 41 -0.38 4.33 -2.55
CA LYS A 41 -0.48 3.71 -3.87
C LYS A 41 0.80 3.88 -4.69
N LYS A 42 1.37 5.08 -4.73
CA LYS A 42 2.63 5.34 -5.45
C LYS A 42 3.79 4.52 -4.90
N ILE A 43 3.90 4.38 -3.57
CA ILE A 43 4.93 3.55 -2.93
C ILE A 43 4.72 2.06 -3.27
N VAL A 44 3.47 1.58 -3.30
CA VAL A 44 3.13 0.20 -3.68
C VAL A 44 3.45 -0.07 -5.15
N ILE A 45 3.14 0.87 -6.05
CA ILE A 45 3.50 0.78 -7.47
C ILE A 45 5.02 0.68 -7.62
N TYR A 46 5.77 1.54 -6.93
CA TYR A 46 7.24 1.48 -6.93
C TYR A 46 7.75 0.10 -6.48
N LEU A 47 7.19 -0.45 -5.39
CA LEU A 47 7.54 -1.79 -4.92
C LEU A 47 7.33 -2.85 -6.01
N GLN A 48 6.21 -2.79 -6.73
CA GLN A 48 5.86 -3.72 -7.80
C GLN A 48 6.73 -3.56 -9.04
N ASP A 49 6.92 -2.33 -9.52
CA ASP A 49 7.71 -2.02 -10.72
C ASP A 49 9.17 -2.42 -10.54
N HIS A 50 9.73 -2.22 -9.33
CA HIS A 50 11.09 -2.61 -8.99
C HIS A 50 11.22 -4.05 -8.47
N LYS A 51 10.12 -4.82 -8.41
CA LYS A 51 10.05 -6.21 -7.91
C LYS A 51 10.71 -6.39 -6.54
N LEU A 52 10.53 -5.42 -5.65
CA LEU A 52 11.11 -5.44 -4.31
C LEU A 52 10.21 -6.21 -3.36
N THR A 53 10.79 -6.95 -2.42
CA THR A 53 10.06 -7.42 -1.25
C THR A 53 9.82 -6.27 -0.27
N GLN A 54 8.81 -6.41 0.59
CA GLN A 54 8.57 -5.43 1.67
C GLN A 54 9.80 -5.25 2.58
N ALA A 55 10.59 -6.30 2.78
CA ALA A 55 11.80 -6.25 3.60
C ALA A 55 12.93 -5.47 2.91
N GLU A 56 13.07 -5.58 1.59
CA GLU A 56 14.03 -4.79 0.82
C GLU A 56 13.64 -3.31 0.79
N LEU A 57 12.35 -3.02 0.62
CA LEU A 57 11.85 -1.65 0.66
C LEU A 57 12.08 -1.02 2.04
N ALA A 58 11.81 -1.77 3.12
CA ALA A 58 12.08 -1.36 4.50
C ALA A 58 13.56 -0.98 4.71
N ARG A 59 14.48 -1.82 4.21
CA ARG A 59 15.93 -1.56 4.28
C ARG A 59 16.34 -0.31 3.48
N ARG A 60 15.77 -0.11 2.28
CA ARG A 60 16.05 1.08 1.45
C ARG A 60 15.59 2.37 2.11
N LEU A 61 14.42 2.35 2.73
CA LEU A 61 13.83 3.51 3.41
C LEU A 61 14.34 3.70 4.85
N GLY A 62 15.08 2.73 5.39
CA GLY A 62 15.55 2.76 6.78
C GLY A 62 14.41 2.75 7.80
N ILE A 63 13.30 2.07 7.50
CA ILE A 63 12.14 1.95 8.40
C ILE A 63 11.77 0.50 8.68
N ASP A 64 10.99 0.26 9.74
CA ASP A 64 10.52 -1.08 10.09
C ASP A 64 9.64 -1.71 9.00
N ARG A 65 9.77 -3.03 8.84
CA ARG A 65 8.92 -3.83 7.93
C ARG A 65 7.43 -3.67 8.23
N SER A 66 7.05 -3.50 9.50
CA SER A 66 5.65 -3.26 9.91
C SER A 66 5.07 -2.00 9.29
N ARG A 67 5.89 -0.94 9.11
CA ARG A 67 5.45 0.31 8.47
C ARG A 67 5.23 0.11 6.97
N ILE A 68 6.07 -0.68 6.30
CA ILE A 68 5.85 -1.06 4.91
C ILE A 68 4.58 -1.90 4.77
N ASN A 69 4.36 -2.84 5.69
CA ASN A 69 3.13 -3.64 5.69
C ASN A 69 1.88 -2.76 5.81
N TRP A 70 1.89 -1.74 6.67
CA TRP A 70 0.80 -0.77 6.76
C TRP A 70 0.59 0.02 5.47
N ILE A 71 1.66 0.45 4.79
CA ILE A 71 1.57 1.13 3.49
C ILE A 71 0.95 0.21 2.44
N VAL A 72 1.40 -1.05 2.36
CA VAL A 72 0.86 -2.05 1.42
C VAL A 72 -0.60 -2.36 1.68
N LYS A 73 -1.01 -2.38 2.96
CA LYS A 73 -2.40 -2.56 3.37
C LYS A 73 -3.21 -1.25 3.37
N TYR A 74 -2.65 -0.14 2.89
CA TYR A 74 -3.31 1.17 2.86
C TYR A 74 -3.84 1.66 4.22
N LYS A 75 -3.18 1.28 5.33
CA LYS A 75 -3.50 1.79 6.68
C LYS A 75 -3.01 3.23 6.86
N THR A 76 -3.71 4.17 6.23
CA THR A 76 -3.33 5.59 6.16
C THR A 76 -3.45 6.32 7.50
N GLU A 77 -4.16 5.74 8.48
CA GLU A 77 -4.28 6.26 9.84
C GLU A 77 -2.94 6.33 10.57
N HIS A 78 -1.99 5.45 10.25
CA HIS A 78 -0.67 5.39 10.91
C HIS A 78 0.34 6.38 10.33
N PHE A 79 -0.04 7.17 9.32
CA PHE A 79 0.87 8.10 8.65
C PHE A 79 0.26 9.49 8.46
N THR A 80 1.13 10.49 8.54
CA THR A 80 0.84 11.84 8.05
C THR A 80 1.15 11.94 6.56
N ILE A 81 0.56 12.95 5.89
CA ILE A 81 0.85 13.23 4.48
C ILE A 81 2.34 13.52 4.30
N ASP A 82 2.90 14.38 5.15
CA ASP A 82 4.32 14.75 5.12
C ASP A 82 5.21 13.52 5.19
N ARG A 83 4.91 12.59 6.10
CA ARG A 83 5.73 11.38 6.26
C ARG A 83 5.67 10.49 5.03
N LEU A 84 4.49 10.30 4.44
CA LEU A 84 4.36 9.50 3.22
C LEU A 84 5.05 10.18 2.03
N TYR A 85 4.99 11.50 1.95
CA TYR A 85 5.67 12.27 0.93
C TYR A 85 7.20 12.19 1.05
N GLU A 86 7.76 12.30 2.25
CA GLU A 86 9.18 12.09 2.51
C GLU A 86 9.63 10.69 2.07
N LEU A 87 8.89 9.65 2.44
CA LEU A 87 9.20 8.27 2.06
C LEU A 87 9.16 8.09 0.55
N LEU A 88 8.16 8.68 -0.12
CA LEU A 88 8.07 8.63 -1.57
C LEU A 88 9.24 9.36 -2.24
N GLY A 89 9.60 10.55 -1.75
CA GLY A 89 10.74 11.33 -2.27
C GLY A 89 12.10 10.65 -2.10
N GLN A 90 12.24 9.73 -1.14
CA GLN A 90 13.44 8.89 -1.01
C GLN A 90 13.50 7.78 -2.07
N LEU A 91 12.36 7.31 -2.57
CA LEU A 91 12.28 6.26 -3.59
C LEU A 91 12.40 6.84 -5.00
N ASP A 92 11.75 7.97 -5.21
CA ASP A 92 11.63 8.63 -6.49
C ASP A 92 11.73 10.15 -6.29
N LYS A 93 12.85 10.72 -6.75
CA LYS A 93 13.14 12.15 -6.60
C LYS A 93 12.27 13.02 -7.50
N ASP A 94 11.59 12.44 -8.50
CA ASP A 94 10.73 13.12 -9.45
C ASP A 94 9.23 12.89 -9.16
N ALA A 95 8.88 12.40 -7.97
CA ALA A 95 7.50 12.11 -7.60
C ALA A 95 6.63 13.38 -7.44
N GLU A 96 6.17 13.96 -8.54
CA GLU A 96 5.22 15.07 -8.52
C GLU A 96 3.87 14.62 -7.95
N LEU A 97 3.50 15.18 -6.79
CA LEU A 97 2.13 15.11 -6.28
C LEU A 97 1.22 16.00 -7.13
N LYS A 98 0.51 15.41 -8.10
CA LYS A 98 -0.63 16.09 -8.73
C LYS A 98 -1.79 16.14 -7.73
N VAL A 99 -1.93 17.27 -7.05
CA VAL A 99 -3.17 17.62 -6.33
C VAL A 99 -4.08 18.25 -7.37
N SER A 100 -5.16 17.57 -7.73
CA SER A 100 -6.23 18.09 -8.61
C SER A 100 -7.52 18.21 -7.83
#